data_AF-A0A9X2FDH1-F1
#
_entry.id   AF-A0A9X2FDH1-F1
#
_cell.length_a   1.000
_cell.length_b   1.000
_cell.length_c   1.000
_cell.angle_alpha   90.00
_cell.angle_beta   90.00
_cell.angle_gamma   90.00
#
_symmetry.space_group_name_H-M   'P 1'
#
loop_
_entity.id
_entity.type
_entity.pdbx_description
1 polymer ?
#
loop_
_entity_poly.entity_id
_entity_poly.type
_entity_poly.pdbx_seq_one_letter_code
_entity_poly.pdbx_strand_id
1 'polypeptide(L)'
;MAFDPLQDVLYMADRRTDAIEVYDTNTWDLLGSLPVGEDIGAEFSPVPNFLSTSADARLLFVTTGSGVRMLENPFAVPEPSSIILLAILVTYALVPIGNRLQMMSNSL
;
A
#
# COMPACT_ATOMS: atom_id res chain seq x y z
N MET A 1 -9.64 12.99 6.07
CA MET A 1 -9.81 11.59 5.61
C MET A 1 -9.72 11.57 4.09
N ALA A 2 -9.39 10.43 3.49
CA ALA A 2 -9.34 10.25 2.05
C ALA A 2 -9.76 8.81 1.71
N PHE A 3 -10.52 8.63 0.64
CA PHE A 3 -10.82 7.30 0.10
C PHE A 3 -9.74 6.89 -0.88
N ASP A 4 -9.39 5.60 -0.89
CA ASP A 4 -8.58 5.02 -1.96
C ASP A 4 -9.37 5.10 -3.29
N PRO A 5 -8.76 5.59 -4.39
CA PRO A 5 -9.44 5.71 -5.66
C PRO A 5 -9.62 4.39 -6.42
N LEU A 6 -8.98 3.30 -5.98
CA LEU A 6 -8.89 2.02 -6.68
C LEU A 6 -9.50 0.85 -5.89
N GLN A 7 -9.82 1.02 -4.61
CA GLN A 7 -10.32 -0.03 -3.72
C GLN A 7 -11.22 0.55 -2.63
N ASP A 8 -12.00 -0.33 -1.99
CA ASP A 8 -12.94 0.01 -0.92
C ASP A 8 -12.22 0.25 0.43
N VAL A 9 -11.36 1.27 0.46
CA VAL A 9 -10.52 1.61 1.62
C VAL A 9 -10.67 3.09 1.99
N LEU A 10 -10.76 3.36 3.29
CA LEU A 10 -10.76 4.70 3.88
C LEU A 10 -9.49 4.91 4.69
N TYR A 11 -8.79 6.01 4.40
CA TYR A 11 -7.70 6.53 5.21
C TYR A 11 -8.23 7.63 6.13
N MET A 12 -8.03 7.45 7.43
CA MET A 12 -8.45 8.39 8.47
C MET A 12 -7.25 8.81 9.30
N ALA A 13 -7.01 10.11 9.40
CA ALA A 13 -5.95 10.63 10.25
C ALA A 13 -6.43 10.70 11.71
N ASP A 14 -5.78 9.98 12.62
CA ASP A 14 -5.98 10.08 14.07
C ASP A 14 -4.88 10.96 14.68
N ARG A 15 -5.27 12.15 15.15
CA ARG A 15 -4.37 13.13 15.80
C ARG A 15 -3.99 12.76 17.23
N ARG A 16 -4.69 11.82 17.86
CA ARG A 16 -4.37 11.37 19.22
C ARG A 16 -3.18 10.41 19.21
N THR A 17 -2.98 9.70 18.11
CA THR A 17 -1.93 8.70 17.93
C THR A 17 -0.93 9.06 16.85
N ASP A 18 -1.11 10.21 16.20
CA ASP A 18 -0.28 10.71 15.10
C ASP A 18 -0.04 9.67 14.00
N ALA A 19 -1.15 9.04 13.61
CA ALA A 19 -1.16 7.97 12.64
C ALA A 19 -2.32 8.10 11.66
N ILE A 20 -2.19 7.42 10.52
CA ILE A 20 -3.27 7.21 9.58
C ILE A 20 -3.81 5.81 9.84
N GLU A 21 -5.05 5.72 10.29
CA GLU A 21 -5.81 4.48 10.39
C GLU A 21 -6.40 4.13 9.03
N VAL A 22 -6.40 2.84 8.72
CA VAL A 22 -6.86 2.30 7.44
C VAL A 22 -8.03 1.38 7.69
N TYR A 23 -9.15 1.66 7.04
CA TYR A 23 -10.40 0.91 7.22
C TYR A 23 -10.87 0.30 5.91
N ASP A 24 -11.40 -0.92 5.97
CA ASP A 24 -12.23 -1.50 4.91
C ASP A 24 -13.60 -0.80 4.91
N THR A 25 -14.06 -0.27 3.78
CA THR A 25 -15.33 0.48 3.75
C THR A 25 -16.58 -0.39 3.59
N ASN A 26 -16.42 -1.68 3.31
CA ASN A 26 -17.51 -2.66 3.30
C ASN A 26 -17.81 -3.16 4.71
N THR A 27 -16.78 -3.44 5.53
CA THR A 27 -16.94 -4.00 6.87
C THR A 27 -16.73 -3.00 8.00
N TRP A 28 -16.06 -1.89 7.73
CA TRP A 28 -15.56 -0.92 8.72
C TRP A 28 -14.52 -1.49 9.69
N ASP A 29 -13.88 -2.60 9.31
CA ASP A 29 -12.78 -3.17 10.08
C ASP A 29 -11.51 -2.34 9.91
N LEU A 30 -10.77 -2.18 11.00
CA LEU A 30 -9.44 -1.58 10.99
C LEU A 30 -8.45 -2.58 10.36
N LEU A 31 -7.93 -2.23 9.19
CA LEU A 31 -6.92 -3.00 8.45
C LEU A 31 -5.52 -2.76 8.98
N GLY A 32 -5.27 -1.56 9.52
CA GLY A 32 -3.97 -1.22 10.10
C GLY A 32 -3.79 0.27 10.34
N SER A 33 -2.55 0.63 10.65
CA SER A 33 -2.16 2.00 10.98
C SER A 33 -0.78 2.33 10.41
N LEU A 34 -0.61 3.53 9.88
CA LEU A 34 0.67 4.07 9.41
C LEU A 34 1.09 5.23 10.32
N PRO A 35 2.26 5.16 10.99
CA PRO A 35 2.75 6.28 11.76
C PRO A 35 3.10 7.45 10.84
N VAL A 36 2.58 8.65 11.12
CA VAL A 36 2.97 9.86 10.38
C VAL A 36 4.36 10.31 10.81
N GLY A 37 4.72 10.09 12.08
CA GLY A 37 6.03 10.38 12.65
C GLY A 37 6.22 11.82 13.11
N GLU A 38 5.12 12.57 13.25
CA GLU A 38 5.00 13.87 13.90
C GLU A 38 3.50 14.20 14.08
N ASP A 39 3.22 15.24 14.86
CA ASP A 39 1.87 15.69 15.18
C ASP A 39 1.06 16.02 13.91
N ILE A 40 -0.12 15.41 13.81
CA ILE A 40 -1.03 15.64 12.68
C ILE A 40 -1.81 16.95 12.89
N GLY A 41 -1.66 17.85 11.92
CA GLY A 41 -2.28 19.18 11.91
C GLY A 41 -1.54 20.20 12.79
N ALA A 42 -1.48 21.45 12.33
CA ALA A 42 -1.14 22.56 13.22
C ALA A 42 -2.33 22.87 14.12
N GLU A 43 -2.10 23.20 15.40
CA GLU A 43 -3.14 23.60 16.37
C GLU A 43 -4.08 24.71 15.86
N PHE A 44 -3.69 25.44 14.80
CA PHE A 44 -4.42 26.57 14.22
C PHE A 44 -4.65 26.50 12.70
N SER A 45 -4.60 25.33 12.05
CA SER A 45 -4.84 25.26 10.60
C SER A 45 -6.34 25.27 10.25
N PRO A 46 -6.84 26.26 9.47
CA PRO A 46 -8.23 26.31 9.02
C PRO A 46 -8.55 25.34 7.87
N VAL A 47 -7.59 24.49 7.47
CA VAL A 47 -7.73 23.59 6.31
C VAL A 47 -8.53 22.36 6.73
N PRO A 48 -9.71 22.09 6.14
CA PRO A 48 -10.58 20.99 6.57
C PRO A 48 -10.02 19.60 6.22
N ASN A 49 -9.16 19.50 5.21
CA ASN A 49 -8.61 18.23 4.72
C ASN A 49 -7.10 18.13 4.98
N PHE A 50 -6.75 17.32 5.98
CA PHE A 50 -5.37 17.00 6.36
C PHE A 50 -4.83 15.80 5.60
N LEU A 51 -5.58 15.20 4.67
CA LEU A 51 -5.22 13.93 4.04
C LEU A 51 -5.73 13.86 2.61
N SER A 52 -4.87 13.45 1.69
CA SER A 52 -5.19 13.11 0.30
C SER A 52 -4.38 11.89 -0.12
N THR A 53 -4.82 11.24 -1.19
CA THR A 53 -4.11 10.12 -1.83
C THR A 53 -3.70 10.50 -3.25
N SER A 54 -2.63 9.90 -3.77
CA SER A 54 -2.31 9.93 -5.20
C SER A 54 -3.35 9.14 -6.00
N ALA A 55 -3.43 9.41 -7.30
CA ALA A 55 -4.38 8.76 -8.21
C ALA A 55 -4.13 7.25 -8.37
N ASP A 56 -2.88 6.80 -8.18
CA ASP A 56 -2.47 5.39 -8.17
C ASP A 56 -2.51 4.78 -6.76
N ALA A 57 -3.05 5.50 -5.77
CA ALA A 57 -3.12 5.14 -4.36
C ALA A 57 -1.78 4.91 -3.64
N ARG A 58 -0.63 4.99 -4.30
CA ARG A 58 0.68 4.64 -3.72
C ARG A 58 1.18 5.62 -2.66
N LEU A 59 0.69 6.86 -2.69
CA LEU A 59 1.16 7.91 -1.80
C LEU A 59 0.00 8.52 -1.03
N LEU A 60 0.21 8.69 0.27
CA LEU A 60 -0.64 9.49 1.15
C LEU A 60 0.05 10.82 1.44
N PHE A 61 -0.69 11.91 1.29
CA PHE A 61 -0.25 13.26 1.60
C PHE A 61 -0.97 13.73 2.86
N VAL A 62 -0.23 13.95 3.94
CA VAL A 62 -0.78 14.38 5.23
C VAL A 62 -0.23 15.74 5.63
N THR A 63 -1.11 16.67 5.99
CA THR A 63 -0.72 17.99 6.48
C THR A 63 -0.40 17.92 7.97
N THR A 64 0.80 18.36 8.34
CA THR A 64 1.36 18.39 9.71
C THR A 64 1.68 19.82 10.12
N GLY A 65 2.16 20.01 11.36
CA GLY A 65 2.67 21.30 11.81
C GLY A 65 3.89 21.78 11.01
N SER A 66 4.69 20.87 10.45
CA SER A 66 5.90 21.20 9.69
C SER A 66 5.70 21.32 8.18
N GLY A 67 4.53 20.94 7.65
CA GLY A 67 4.21 21.05 6.22
C GLY A 67 3.34 19.91 5.71
N VAL A 68 3.68 19.38 4.53
CA VAL A 68 3.03 18.17 3.97
C VAL A 68 4.03 17.03 4.01
N ARG A 69 3.64 15.94 4.67
CA ARG A 69 4.35 14.66 4.65
C ARG A 69 3.80 13.81 3.52
N MET A 70 4.71 13.13 2.82
CA MET A 70 4.39 12.13 1.81
C MET A 70 4.79 10.76 2.37
N LEU A 71 3.83 9.84 2.42
CA LEU A 71 4.01 8.51 2.97
C LEU A 71 3.72 7.48 1.88
N GLU A 72 4.59 6.47 1.78
CA GLU A 72 4.30 5.28 0.99
C GLU A 72 3.08 4.55 1.58
N ASN A 73 2.19 4.08 0.72
CA ASN A 73 1.00 3.36 1.10
C ASN A 73 1.18 1.85 0.90
N PRO A 74 1.52 1.07 1.94
CA PRO A 74 1.67 -0.38 1.83
C PRO A 74 0.31 -1.09 1.66
N PHE A 75 -0.81 -0.36 1.79
CA PHE A 75 -2.16 -0.88 1.55
C PHE A 75 -2.62 -0.63 0.11
N ALA A 76 -1.83 0.03 -0.74
CA ALA A 76 -2.14 0.20 -2.15
C ALA A 76 -2.04 -1.14 -2.89
N VAL A 77 -2.97 -1.39 -3.83
CA VAL A 77 -2.85 -2.53 -4.74
C VAL A 77 -1.61 -2.32 -5.64
N PRO A 78 -0.69 -3.30 -5.73
CA PRO A 78 0.46 -3.18 -6.63
C PRO A 78 -0.02 -3.05 -8.08
N GLU A 79 0.67 -2.21 -8.86
CA GLU A 79 0.38 -2.08 -10.29
C GLU A 79 0.34 -3.45 -10.98
N PRO A 80 -0.57 -3.67 -11.95
CA PRO A 80 -0.75 -4.96 -12.61
C PRO A 80 0.55 -5.58 -13.15
N SER A 81 1.47 -4.73 -13.63
CA SER A 81 2.78 -5.16 -14.14
C SER A 81 3.67 -5.78 -13.06
N SER A 82 3.63 -5.29 -11.82
CA SER A 82 4.36 -5.86 -10.69
C SER A 82 3.81 -7.22 -10.28
N ILE A 83 2.48 -7.39 -10.31
CA ILE A 83 1.82 -8.68 -10.03
C ILE A 83 2.17 -9.70 -11.11
N ILE A 84 2.15 -9.30 -12.38
CA ILE A 84 2.53 -10.18 -13.50
C ILE A 84 4.00 -10.59 -13.38
N LEU A 85 4.90 -9.66 -13.09
CA LEU A 85 6.32 -9.97 -12.91
C LEU A 85 6.55 -10.94 -11.74
N LEU A 86 5.87 -10.73 -10.61
CA LEU A 86 5.93 -11.63 -9.46
C LEU A 86 5.38 -13.01 -9.80
N ALA A 87 4.23 -13.09 -10.48
CA ALA A 87 3.64 -14.35 -10.91
C ALA A 87 4.55 -15.13 -11.86
N ILE A 88 5.21 -14.44 -12.80
CA ILE A 88 6.23 -15.02 -13.68
C ILE A 88 7.41 -15.55 -12.85
N LEU A 89 7.98 -14.73 -11.96
CA LEU A 89 9.13 -15.12 -11.14
C LEU A 89 8.82 -16.33 -10.25
N VAL A 90 7.66 -16.33 -9.59
CA VAL A 90 7.20 -17.45 -8.75
C VAL A 90 6.99 -18.70 -9.60
N THR A 91 6.37 -18.57 -10.78
CA THR A 91 6.20 -19.71 -11.71
C THR A 91 7.55 -20.30 -12.09
N TYR A 92 8.52 -19.49 -12.53
CA TYR A 92 9.86 -19.96 -12.90
C TYR A 92 10.65 -20.57 -11.73
N ALA A 93 10.54 -20.01 -10.52
CA ALA A 93 11.20 -20.53 -9.33
C ALA A 93 10.61 -21.89 -8.87
N LEU A 94 9.34 -22.15 -9.20
CA LEU A 94 8.64 -23.38 -8.82
C LEU A 94 8.64 -24.45 -9.92
N VAL A 95 9.05 -24.15 -11.16
CA VAL A 95 9.28 -25.20 -12.17
C VAL A 95 10.54 -25.98 -11.75
N PRO A 96 10.42 -27.24 -11.29
CA PRO A 96 11.59 -28.04 -11.00
C PRO A 96 12.36 -28.29 -12.29
N ILE A 97 13.69 -28.37 -12.23
CA ILE A 97 14.61 -28.71 -13.33
C ILE A 97 14.44 -30.21 -13.72
N GLY A 98 13.20 -30.68 -13.91
CA GLY A 98 12.86 -32.08 -14.16
C GLY A 98 13.15 -32.55 -15.59
N ASN A 99 13.25 -31.63 -16.55
CA ASN A 99 13.37 -32.00 -17.97
C ASN A 99 14.82 -32.12 -18.47
N ARG A 100 15.84 -31.93 -17.62
CA ARG A 100 17.26 -32.11 -17.99
C ARG A 100 17.78 -33.54 -17.81
N LEU A 101 17.07 -34.40 -17.09
CA LEU A 101 17.54 -35.77 -16.77
C LEU A 101 16.98 -36.85 -17.71
N GLN A 102 15.85 -36.60 -18.42
CA GLN A 102 15.29 -37.56 -19.38
C GLN A 102 16.04 -37.64 -20.72
N MET A 103 16.87 -36.66 -21.06
CA MET A 103 17.68 -36.73 -22.31
C MET A 103 18.98 -37.53 -22.13
N MET A 104 19.39 -37.83 -20.89
CA MET A 104 20.61 -38.61 -20.60
C MET A 104 20.32 -40.13 -20.43
N SER A 105 19.06 -40.54 -20.31
CA SER A 105 18.69 -41.96 -20.13
C SER A 105 18.38 -42.72 -21.42
N ASN A 106 18.31 -42.05 -22.57
CA ASN A 106 17.94 -42.66 -23.86
C ASN A 106 19.15 -42.94 -24.79
N SER A 107 20.37 -42.94 -24.24
CA SER A 107 21.61 -43.17 -24.99
C SER A 107 22.38 -44.43 -24.56
N LEU A 108 21.69 -45.45 -24.06
CA LEU A 108 22.24 -46.80 -23.83
C LEU A 108 21.53 -47.83 -24.71
#